data_AF-A0A8T5JDI6-F1
#
_entry.id   AF-A0A8T5JDI6-F1
#
_cell.length_a   1.000
_cell.length_b   1.000
_cell.length_c   1.000
_cell.angle_alpha   90.00
_cell.angle_beta   90.00
_cell.angle_gamma   90.00
#
_symmetry.space_group_name_H-M   'P 1'
#
loop_
_entity.id
_entity.type
_entity.pdbx_description
1 polymer ?
#
loop_
_entity_poly.entity_id
_entity_poly.type
_entity_poly.pdbx_seq_one_letter_code
_entity_poly.pdbx_strand_id
1 'polypeptide(L)' 'MVYIGSNDKKVYCLDAETGAKNWEYTTGGTIESSPAVADG' A
#
# COMPACT_ATOMS: atom_id res chain seq x y z
N MET A 1 -1.75 5.11 8.80
CA MET A 1 -1.06 4.55 7.59
C MET A 1 -2.08 4.04 6.58
N VAL A 2 -1.81 4.18 5.28
CA VAL A 2 -2.64 3.65 4.19
C VAL A 2 -1.86 2.57 3.43
N TYR A 3 -2.46 1.40 3.25
CA TYR A 3 -1.88 0.27 2.52
C TYR A 3 -2.61 0.05 1.20
N ILE A 4 -1.84 -0.07 0.12
CA ILE A 4 -2.37 -0.20 -1.24
C ILE A 4 -1.72 -1.40 -1.93
N GLY A 5 -2.53 -2.32 -2.44
CA GLY A 5 -2.11 -3.36 -3.37
C GLY A 5 -2.17 -2.87 -4.82
N SER A 6 -1.25 -3.34 -5.66
CA SER A 6 -1.16 -2.91 -7.07
C SER A 6 -0.92 -4.08 -8.03
N ASN A 7 -1.32 -3.88 -9.28
CA ASN A 7 -1.09 -4.80 -10.40
C ASN A 7 0.38 -4.85 -10.85
N ASP A 8 1.23 -3.97 -10.33
CA ASP A 8 2.69 -4.05 -10.48
C ASP A 8 3.35 -5.09 -9.54
N LYS A 9 2.52 -5.88 -8.84
CA LYS A 9 2.92 -6.89 -7.86
C LYS A 9 3.52 -6.31 -6.59
N LYS A 10 3.25 -5.05 -6.24
CA LYS A 10 3.73 -4.44 -5.00
C LYS A 10 2.62 -4.07 -4.03
N VAL A 11 3.00 -4.05 -2.76
CA VAL A 11 2.26 -3.39 -1.70
C VAL A 11 2.98 -2.10 -1.35
N TYR A 12 2.23 -1.02 -1.21
CA TYR A 12 2.71 0.29 -0.80
C TYR A 12 2.14 0.64 0.58
N CYS A 13 2.97 1.26 1.41
CA CYS A 13 2.52 1.94 2.62
C CYS A 13 2.76 3.43 2.47
N LEU A 14 1.69 4.21 2.60
CA LEU A 14 1.71 5.65 2.58
C LEU A 14 1.36 6.19 3.97
N ASP A 15 1.94 7.33 4.29
CA ASP A 15 1.46 8.15 5.39
C ASP A 15 0.03 8.66 5.09
N ALA A 16 -0.85 8.59 6.10
CA ALA A 16 -2.27 8.86 5.90
C ALA A 16 -2.60 10.36 5.82
N GLU A 17 -1.76 11.21 6.39
CA GLU A 17 -1.96 12.67 6.42
C GLU A 17 -1.34 13.33 5.19
N THR A 18 -0.12 12.91 4.85
CA THR A 18 0.71 13.56 3.83
C THR A 18 0.72 12.83 2.49
N GLY A 19 0.34 11.55 2.46
CA GLY A 19 0.46 10.69 1.28
C GLY A 19 1.89 10.29 0.93
N ALA A 20 2.88 10.64 1.77
CA ALA A 20 4.27 10.29 1.54
C ALA A 20 4.47 8.77 1.56
N LYS A 21 5.29 8.24 0.64
CA LYS A 21 5.61 6.82 0.60
C LYS A 21 6.57 6.45 1.73
N ASN A 22 6.12 5.62 2.65
CA ASN A 22 6.92 5.10 3.76
C ASN A 22 7.76 3.91 3.32
N TRP A 23 7.14 2.93 2.65
CA TRP A 23 7.83 1.76 2.12
C TRP A 23 7.06 1.10 0.97
N GLU A 24 7.73 0.21 0.25
CA GLU A 24 7.12 -0.71 -0.72
C GLU A 24 7.70 -2.12 -0.61
N TYR A 25 6.91 -3.13 -0.97
CA TYR A 25 7.31 -4.54 -0.96
C TYR A 25 6.85 -5.26 -2.23
N THR A 26 7.76 -5.98 -2.88
CA THR A 26 7.46 -6.78 -4.07
C THR A 26 6.94 -8.16 -3.67
N THR A 27 5.77 -8.50 -4.17
CA THR A 27 5.08 -9.78 -3.98
C THR A 27 5.27 -10.70 -5.19
N GLY A 28 4.76 -11.93 -5.10
CA GLY A 28 4.83 -12.92 -6.18
C GLY A 28 3.77 -12.74 -7.29
N GLY A 29 2.73 -11.92 -7.08
CA GLY A 29 1.58 -11.82 -7.96
C GLY A 29 0.91 -10.46 -7.90
N THR A 30 -0.11 -10.22 -8.73
CA THR A 30 -0.88 -8.97 -8.64
C THR A 30 -1.70 -8.95 -7.36
N ILE A 31 -1.90 -7.76 -6.78
CA ILE A 31 -2.78 -7.57 -5.62
C ILE A 31 -3.99 -6.77 -6.07
N GLU A 32 -5.13 -7.45 -6.17
CA GLU A 32 -6.43 -6.82 -6.47
C GLU A 32 -7.26 -6.79 -5.18
N SER A 33 -7.14 -5.69 -4.43
CA SER A 33 -7.88 -5.48 -3.19
C SER A 33 -8.25 -4.01 -3.01
N SER A 34 -9.17 -3.74 -2.10
CA SER A 34 -9.39 -2.38 -1.59
C SER A 34 -8.19 -1.92 -0.74
N PRO A 35 -7.94 -0.60 -0.64
CA PRO A 35 -6.95 -0.07 0.31
C PRO A 35 -7.40 -0.29 1.76
N ALA A 36 -6.45 -0.40 2.67
CA ALA A 36 -6.69 -0.51 4.11
C ALA A 36 -6.04 0.66 4.86
N VAL A 37 -6.68 1.11 5.94
CA VAL A 37 -6.16 2.17 6.81
C VAL A 37 -5.94 1.58 8.20
N ALA A 38 -4.79 1.86 8.81
CA ALA A 38 -4.48 1.55 10.21
C ALA A 38 -4.11 2.83 10.95
N ASP A 39 -4.35 2.85 12.26
CA ASP A 39 -4.07 3.97 13.17
C ASP A 39 -4.74 5.28 12.71
N GLY A 40 -6.07 5.27 12.68
CA GLY A 40 -6.91 6.43 12.38
C GLY A 40 -7.38 7.18 13.62
#